data_AF-A0A3D3SAZ7-F1
#
_entry.id   AF-A0A3D3SAZ7-F1
#
_cell.length_a   1.000
_cell.length_b   1.000
_cell.length_c   1.000
_cell.angle_alpha   90.00
_cell.angle_beta   90.00
_cell.angle_gamma   90.00
#
_symmetry.space_group_name_H-M   'P 1'
#
loop_
_entity.id
_entity.type
_entity.pdbx_description
1 polymer ?
#
loop_
_entity_poly.entity_id
_entity_poly.type
_entity_poly.pdbx_seq_one_letter_code
_entity_poly.pdbx_strand_id
1 'polypeptide(L)'
;MTVILITIVFAAILAFVLGVALGFFQKKFHVERDPKIDEVRAALPGANCGGCGFPGCDGYAEAVATGRAPTTKCTAGGSSTAEAVSQIMGVNAVAEDLVTVLLCQGTKEMAVSRGDYIGIKTCRAAKLSTGGLKACAWGCQGLGDCVTVCKFDALEMGEDGLPQVDYDNCTGCGMCVTECPQKLFTLVPRGKKGSIVLCSN
;
A
#
# COMPACT_ATOMS: atom_id res chain seq x y z
N MET A 1 -57.00 5.45 -24.19
CA MET A 1 -57.10 4.77 -22.88
C MET A 1 -56.64 3.32 -22.95
N THR A 2 -57.07 2.55 -23.95
CA THR A 2 -56.70 1.13 -24.15
C THR A 2 -55.20 0.88 -24.30
N VAL A 3 -54.48 1.72 -25.08
CA VAL A 3 -53.03 1.60 -25.27
C VAL A 3 -52.27 1.77 -23.95
N ILE A 4 -52.64 2.76 -23.14
CA ILE A 4 -52.03 3.02 -21.82
C ILE A 4 -52.23 1.80 -20.90
N LEU A 5 -53.44 1.25 -20.88
CA LEU A 5 -53.75 0.06 -20.07
C LEU A 5 -52.93 -1.16 -20.50
N ILE A 6 -52.81 -1.40 -21.81
CA ILE A 6 -52.00 -2.50 -22.36
C ILE A 6 -50.53 -2.34 -21.98
N THR A 7 -49.97 -1.12 -22.08
CA THR A 7 -48.57 -0.87 -21.72
C THR A 7 -48.30 -1.09 -20.23
N ILE A 8 -49.22 -0.69 -19.35
CA ILE A 8 -49.08 -0.90 -17.90
C ILE A 8 -49.13 -2.39 -17.57
N VAL A 9 -50.09 -3.11 -18.14
CA VAL A 9 -50.24 -4.56 -17.93
C VAL A 9 -49.00 -5.31 -18.43
N PHE A 10 -48.50 -4.96 -19.62
CA PHE A 10 -47.30 -5.58 -20.17
C PHE A 10 -46.06 -5.32 -19.30
N ALA A 11 -45.87 -4.08 -18.86
CA ALA A 11 -44.77 -3.72 -17.97
C ALA A 11 -44.85 -4.46 -16.62
N ALA A 12 -46.04 -4.58 -16.03
CA ALA A 12 -46.25 -5.31 -14.79
C ALA A 12 -45.94 -6.81 -14.93
N ILE A 13 -46.38 -7.44 -16.02
CA ILE A 13 -46.08 -8.84 -16.31
C ILE A 13 -44.58 -9.03 -16.51
N LEU A 14 -43.94 -8.18 -17.30
CA LEU A 14 -42.50 -8.26 -17.54
C LEU A 14 -41.70 -8.10 -16.24
N ALA A 15 -42.06 -7.12 -15.40
CA ALA A 15 -41.42 -6.91 -14.11
C ALA A 15 -41.59 -8.12 -13.18
N PHE A 16 -42.79 -8.72 -13.14
CA PHE A 16 -43.04 -9.93 -12.35
C PHE A 16 -42.20 -11.11 -12.84
N VAL A 17 -42.16 -11.35 -14.15
CA VAL A 17 -41.37 -12.44 -14.75
C VAL A 17 -39.88 -12.25 -14.46
N LEU A 18 -39.34 -11.04 -14.66
CA LEU A 18 -37.93 -10.74 -14.37
C LEU A 18 -37.62 -10.85 -12.87
N GLY A 19 -38.51 -10.40 -11.99
CA GLY A 19 -38.34 -10.52 -10.54
C GLY A 19 -38.31 -11.97 -10.06
N VAL A 20 -39.24 -12.80 -10.57
CA VAL A 20 -39.26 -14.25 -10.28
C VAL A 20 -38.00 -14.92 -10.83
N ALA A 21 -37.58 -14.57 -12.05
CA ALA A 21 -36.35 -15.10 -12.63
C ALA A 21 -35.11 -14.75 -11.80
N LEU A 22 -34.94 -13.47 -11.41
CA LEU A 22 -33.82 -13.04 -10.56
C LEU A 22 -33.82 -13.73 -9.20
N GLY A 23 -34.98 -13.86 -8.55
CA GLY A 23 -35.08 -14.57 -7.26
C GLY A 23 -34.74 -16.07 -7.39
N PHE A 24 -35.19 -16.71 -8.47
CA PHE A 24 -34.81 -18.09 -8.78
C PHE A 24 -33.31 -18.22 -9.01
N PHE A 25 -32.72 -17.33 -9.81
CA PHE A 25 -31.28 -17.34 -10.09
C PHE A 25 -30.45 -17.07 -8.84
N GLN A 26 -30.83 -16.11 -7.99
CA GLN A 26 -30.15 -15.82 -6.73
C GLN A 26 -30.11 -17.05 -5.83
N LYS A 27 -31.20 -17.81 -5.73
CA LYS A 27 -31.26 -19.01 -4.90
C LYS A 27 -30.52 -20.20 -5.52
N LYS A 28 -30.62 -20.36 -6.85
CA LYS A 28 -30.01 -21.48 -7.57
C LYS A 28 -28.48 -21.37 -7.67
N PHE A 29 -27.98 -20.14 -7.78
CA PHE A 29 -26.56 -19.82 -7.90
C PHE A 29 -25.98 -19.16 -6.64
N HIS A 30 -26.65 -19.32 -5.49
CA HIS A 30 -26.07 -18.89 -4.22
C HIS A 30 -24.82 -19.72 -3.94
N VAL A 31 -23.67 -19.07 -3.88
CA VAL A 31 -22.42 -19.67 -3.45
C VAL A 31 -22.30 -19.40 -1.95
N GLU A 32 -22.29 -20.47 -1.14
CA GLU A 32 -22.05 -20.34 0.29
C GLU A 32 -20.65 -19.78 0.51
N ARG A 33 -20.58 -18.63 1.17
CA ARG A 33 -19.33 -17.96 1.52
C ARG A 33 -18.87 -18.51 2.86
N ASP A 34 -17.62 -18.93 2.96
CA ASP A 34 -17.04 -19.40 4.22
C ASP A 34 -17.14 -18.26 5.26
N PRO A 35 -17.77 -18.48 6.44
CA PRO A 35 -17.88 -17.48 7.50
C PRO A 35 -16.54 -16.85 7.89
N LYS A 36 -15.44 -17.60 7.78
CA LYS A 36 -14.09 -17.09 8.05
C LYS A 36 -13.68 -15.93 7.16
N ILE A 37 -14.18 -15.87 5.93
CA ILE A 37 -13.89 -14.75 5.02
C ILE A 37 -14.43 -13.46 5.61
N ASP A 38 -15.64 -13.49 6.17
CA ASP A 38 -16.29 -12.32 6.75
C ASP A 38 -15.64 -11.91 8.08
N GLU A 39 -15.24 -12.89 8.90
CA GLU A 39 -14.46 -12.65 10.13
C GLU A 39 -13.11 -11.98 9.82
N VAL A 40 -12.34 -12.54 8.89
CA VAL A 40 -11.06 -11.95 8.47
C VAL A 40 -11.29 -10.57 7.86
N ARG A 41 -12.31 -10.40 7.02
CA ARG A 41 -12.64 -9.11 6.38
C ARG A 41 -12.98 -8.03 7.40
N ALA A 42 -13.63 -8.37 8.51
CA ALA A 42 -13.96 -7.47 9.60
C ALA A 42 -12.72 -7.03 10.40
N ALA A 43 -11.70 -7.88 10.50
CA ALA A 43 -10.43 -7.55 11.15
C ALA A 43 -9.51 -6.64 10.29
N LEU A 44 -9.79 -6.52 8.98
CA LEU A 44 -9.01 -5.66 8.07
C LEU A 44 -9.45 -4.20 8.14
N PRO A 45 -8.55 -3.23 7.91
CA PRO A 45 -8.85 -1.80 7.96
C PRO A 45 -9.78 -1.28 6.84
N GLY A 46 -10.18 -2.11 5.89
CA GLY A 46 -11.10 -1.73 4.81
C GLY A 46 -10.56 -0.73 3.78
N ALA A 47 -9.26 -0.43 3.80
CA ALA A 47 -8.64 0.60 2.97
C ALA A 47 -8.59 0.27 1.46
N ASN A 48 -8.72 -1.01 1.07
CA ASN A 48 -8.67 -1.47 -0.33
C ASN A 48 -7.46 -0.97 -1.15
N CYS A 49 -6.32 -0.72 -0.51
CA CYS A 49 -5.15 -0.09 -1.15
C CYS A 49 -4.32 -1.01 -2.06
N GLY A 50 -4.53 -2.34 -2.00
CA GLY A 50 -3.79 -3.31 -2.81
C GLY A 50 -2.34 -3.58 -2.37
N GLY A 51 -1.86 -2.96 -1.28
CA GLY A 51 -0.47 -3.12 -0.81
C GLY A 51 -0.07 -4.56 -0.43
N CYS A 52 -1.05 -5.42 -0.15
CA CYS A 52 -0.83 -6.85 0.12
C CYS A 52 -0.71 -7.72 -1.15
N GLY A 53 -0.95 -7.16 -2.34
CA GLY A 53 -0.93 -7.88 -3.62
C GLY A 53 -2.24 -8.55 -4.01
N PHE A 54 -3.35 -8.28 -3.29
CA PHE A 54 -4.68 -8.84 -3.56
C PHE A 54 -5.70 -7.76 -3.95
N PRO A 55 -6.75 -8.10 -4.71
CA PRO A 55 -7.79 -7.16 -5.12
C PRO A 55 -8.66 -6.78 -3.92
N GLY A 56 -8.28 -5.69 -3.24
CA GLY A 56 -9.00 -5.15 -2.10
C GLY A 56 -8.90 -6.01 -0.83
N CYS A 57 -9.61 -5.57 0.21
CA CYS A 57 -9.64 -6.26 1.50
C CYS A 57 -10.42 -7.58 1.41
N ASP A 58 -11.47 -7.66 0.59
CA ASP A 58 -12.24 -8.89 0.38
C ASP A 58 -11.41 -9.98 -0.32
N GLY A 59 -10.65 -9.61 -1.36
CA GLY A 59 -9.77 -10.56 -2.04
C GLY A 59 -8.64 -11.06 -1.13
N TYR A 60 -8.10 -10.20 -0.26
CA TYR A 60 -7.13 -10.64 0.73
C TYR A 60 -7.77 -11.54 1.80
N ALA A 61 -8.95 -11.19 2.32
CA ALA A 61 -9.66 -11.99 3.30
C ALA A 61 -9.99 -13.39 2.78
N GLU A 62 -10.46 -13.50 1.53
CA GLU A 62 -10.71 -14.77 0.86
C GLU A 62 -9.42 -15.58 0.70
N ALA A 63 -8.33 -14.94 0.28
CA ALA A 63 -7.04 -15.63 0.12
C ALA A 63 -6.48 -16.14 1.45
N VAL A 64 -6.65 -15.39 2.53
CA VAL A 64 -6.24 -15.82 3.88
C VAL A 64 -7.12 -16.98 4.37
N ALA A 65 -8.45 -16.83 4.32
CA ALA A 65 -9.39 -17.85 4.77
C ALA A 65 -9.21 -19.19 4.04
N THR A 66 -8.86 -19.13 2.74
CA THR A 66 -8.59 -20.32 1.90
C THR A 66 -7.14 -20.81 1.95
N GLY A 67 -6.28 -20.22 2.78
CA GLY A 67 -4.87 -20.63 2.93
C GLY A 67 -3.95 -20.27 1.76
N ARG A 68 -4.41 -19.47 0.81
CA ARG A 68 -3.63 -18.97 -0.34
C ARG A 68 -2.73 -17.78 0.01
N ALA A 69 -2.90 -17.17 1.19
CA ALA A 69 -2.10 -16.03 1.65
C ALA A 69 -1.74 -16.12 3.14
N PRO A 70 -0.54 -15.65 3.54
CA PRO A 70 -0.20 -15.43 4.94
C PRO A 70 -1.10 -14.36 5.59
N THR A 71 -1.31 -14.46 6.90
CA THR A 71 -2.10 -13.53 7.74
C THR A 71 -1.40 -12.18 7.98
N THR A 72 -0.13 -12.06 7.59
CA THR A 72 0.76 -10.94 7.93
C THR A 72 0.96 -9.91 6.83
N LYS A 73 0.27 -10.05 5.68
CA LYS A 73 0.51 -9.22 4.49
C LYS A 73 -0.20 -7.86 4.51
N CYS A 74 -1.05 -7.57 5.49
CA CYS A 74 -1.75 -6.29 5.55
C CYS A 74 -0.81 -5.17 6.01
N THR A 75 -0.17 -4.49 5.06
CA THR A 75 0.75 -3.37 5.36
C THR A 75 0.06 -2.17 6.00
N ALA A 76 -1.19 -1.87 5.59
CA ALA A 76 -1.95 -0.74 6.15
C ALA A 76 -2.42 -0.98 7.59
N GLY A 77 -2.69 -2.25 7.94
CA GLY A 77 -3.14 -2.65 9.28
C GLY A 77 -2.01 -3.01 10.24
N GLY A 78 -0.79 -3.22 9.72
CA GLY A 78 0.40 -3.50 10.49
C GLY A 78 0.30 -4.77 11.34
N SER A 79 1.05 -4.78 12.44
CA SER A 79 1.11 -5.89 13.40
C SER A 79 -0.24 -6.17 14.07
N SER A 80 -0.99 -5.13 14.45
CA SER A 80 -2.30 -5.28 15.08
C SER A 80 -3.30 -6.05 14.23
N THR A 81 -3.36 -5.75 12.92
CA THR A 81 -4.24 -6.49 12.01
C THR A 81 -3.73 -7.90 11.77
N ALA A 82 -2.41 -8.08 11.65
CA ALA A 82 -1.84 -9.42 11.49
C ALA A 82 -2.14 -10.32 12.69
N GLU A 83 -2.04 -9.81 13.92
CA GLU A 83 -2.38 -10.55 15.14
C GLU A 83 -3.86 -10.94 15.16
N ALA A 84 -4.77 -10.00 14.89
CA ALA A 84 -6.20 -10.28 14.84
C ALA A 84 -6.57 -11.34 13.80
N VAL A 85 -6.00 -11.24 12.59
CA VAL A 85 -6.24 -12.20 11.50
C VAL A 85 -5.61 -13.56 11.82
N SER A 86 -4.43 -13.59 12.44
CA SER A 86 -3.77 -14.81 12.91
C SER A 86 -4.60 -15.54 13.98
N GLN A 87 -5.20 -14.81 14.93
CA GLN A 87 -6.10 -15.36 15.93
C GLN A 87 -7.35 -16.01 15.30
N ILE A 88 -7.98 -15.34 14.33
CA ILE A 88 -9.13 -15.88 13.58
C ILE A 88 -8.76 -17.17 12.84
N MET A 89 -7.58 -17.19 12.22
CA MET A 89 -7.11 -18.34 11.46
C MET A 89 -6.54 -19.48 12.33
N GLY A 90 -6.38 -19.25 13.64
CA GLY A 90 -5.80 -20.22 14.57
C GLY A 90 -4.32 -20.49 14.30
N VAL A 91 -3.59 -19.54 13.70
CA VAL A 91 -2.17 -19.65 13.39
C VAL A 91 -1.35 -18.69 14.24
N ASN A 92 -0.18 -19.13 14.71
CA ASN A 92 0.78 -18.26 15.38
C ASN A 92 1.69 -17.63 14.32
N ALA A 93 1.25 -16.52 13.73
CA ALA A 93 2.04 -15.75 12.79
C ALA A 93 2.13 -14.29 13.25
N VAL A 94 3.37 -13.80 13.39
CA VAL A 94 3.69 -12.43 13.76
C VAL A 94 4.12 -11.70 12.51
N ALA A 95 3.52 -10.53 12.25
CA ALA A 95 4.00 -9.70 11.15
C ALA A 95 5.41 -9.19 11.46
N GLU A 96 6.28 -9.21 10.44
CA GLU A 96 7.58 -8.58 10.57
C GLU A 96 7.37 -7.07 10.69
N ASP A 97 7.78 -6.50 11.83
CA ASP A 97 7.80 -5.05 12.05
C ASP A 97 8.98 -4.45 11.27
N LEU A 98 8.68 -3.90 10.10
CA LEU A 98 9.64 -3.31 9.18
C LEU A 98 9.64 -1.80 9.31
N VAL A 99 10.82 -1.20 9.21
CA VAL A 99 11.02 0.24 9.11
C VAL A 99 11.87 0.57 7.89
N THR A 100 11.67 1.76 7.33
CA THR A 100 12.50 2.22 6.23
C THR A 100 13.80 2.81 6.76
N VAL A 101 14.91 2.52 6.08
CA VAL A 101 16.22 3.10 6.39
C VAL A 101 16.75 3.81 5.15
N LEU A 102 17.21 5.05 5.32
CA LEU A 102 17.90 5.82 4.29
C LEU A 102 19.35 5.32 4.16
N LEU A 103 19.75 4.98 2.94
CA LEU A 103 21.08 4.51 2.58
C LEU A 103 22.00 5.64 2.10
N CYS A 104 21.53 6.88 1.99
CA CYS A 104 22.37 8.00 1.59
C CYS A 104 22.89 8.74 2.82
N GLN A 105 24.20 8.99 2.88
CA GLN A 105 24.87 9.78 3.92
C GLN A 105 25.47 11.08 3.36
N GLY A 106 25.25 11.37 2.07
CA GLY A 106 25.81 12.55 1.41
C GLY A 106 24.99 13.80 1.72
N THR A 107 25.18 14.40 2.89
CA THR A 107 24.57 15.68 3.29
C THR A 107 25.01 16.82 2.37
N LYS A 108 24.38 18.01 2.50
CA LYS A 108 24.76 19.22 1.73
C LYS A 108 26.23 19.61 1.89
N GLU A 109 26.83 19.34 3.05
CA GLU A 109 28.23 19.67 3.34
C GLU A 109 29.20 18.64 2.74
N MET A 110 28.82 17.36 2.72
CA MET A 110 29.70 16.27 2.29
C MET A 110 29.64 16.01 0.79
N ALA A 111 28.46 16.16 0.19
CA ALA A 111 28.25 15.85 -1.23
C ALA A 111 28.22 17.12 -2.07
N VAL A 112 29.28 17.34 -2.83
CA VAL A 112 29.43 18.47 -3.75
C VAL A 112 28.22 18.56 -4.69
N SER A 113 27.60 19.73 -4.77
CA SER A 113 26.53 20.01 -5.73
C SER A 113 27.09 20.12 -7.15
N ARG A 114 26.39 19.56 -8.15
CA ARG A 114 26.76 19.73 -9.57
C ARG A 114 26.42 21.12 -10.11
N GLY A 115 25.51 21.83 -9.44
CA GLY A 115 25.03 23.15 -9.85
C GLY A 115 23.58 23.38 -9.46
N ASP A 116 23.05 24.52 -9.86
CA ASP A 116 21.69 24.92 -9.51
C ASP A 116 20.66 24.29 -10.45
N TYR A 117 19.68 23.62 -9.87
CA TYR A 117 18.59 23.00 -10.61
C TYR A 117 17.38 23.94 -10.74
N ILE A 118 17.18 24.43 -11.96
CA ILE A 118 16.03 25.25 -12.36
C ILE A 118 15.07 24.38 -13.18
N GLY A 119 14.07 23.81 -12.50
CA GLY A 119 13.11 22.90 -13.11
C GLY A 119 12.00 22.48 -12.14
N ILE A 120 11.25 21.45 -12.51
CA ILE A 120 10.18 20.88 -11.68
C ILE A 120 10.79 20.29 -10.41
N LYS A 121 10.38 20.80 -9.23
CA LYS A 121 10.96 20.45 -7.93
C LYS A 121 10.53 19.05 -7.44
N THR A 122 10.88 18.01 -8.20
CA THR A 122 10.75 16.59 -7.81
C THR A 122 12.04 15.82 -8.08
N CYS A 123 12.37 14.86 -7.22
CA CYS A 123 13.54 13.99 -7.37
C CYS A 123 13.48 13.26 -8.72
N ARG A 124 12.30 12.82 -9.14
CA ARG A 124 12.09 12.14 -10.43
C ARG A 124 12.43 13.03 -11.62
N ALA A 125 11.95 14.27 -11.64
CA ALA A 125 12.26 15.21 -12.72
C ALA A 125 13.75 15.56 -12.73
N ALA A 126 14.34 15.85 -11.56
CA ALA A 126 15.76 16.14 -11.44
C ALA A 126 16.63 14.97 -11.95
N LYS A 127 16.32 13.72 -11.58
CA LYS A 127 17.05 12.56 -12.08
C LYS A 127 16.93 12.42 -13.61
N LEU A 128 15.73 12.59 -14.15
CA LEU A 128 15.50 12.46 -15.59
C LEU A 128 16.22 13.55 -16.39
N SER A 129 16.21 14.79 -15.90
CA SER A 129 16.77 15.94 -16.62
C SER A 129 18.29 16.03 -16.54
N THR A 130 18.89 15.82 -15.36
CA THR A 130 20.32 16.08 -15.13
C THR A 130 21.11 14.84 -14.70
N GLY A 131 20.45 13.69 -14.56
CA GLY A 131 21.05 12.49 -13.95
C GLY A 131 21.25 12.59 -12.44
N GLY A 132 20.95 13.75 -11.85
CA GLY A 132 21.07 14.05 -10.42
C GLY A 132 21.72 15.40 -10.13
N LEU A 133 21.54 15.84 -8.89
CA LEU A 133 21.91 17.18 -8.42
C LEU A 133 23.25 17.21 -7.69
N LYS A 134 23.69 16.06 -7.17
CA LYS A 134 24.98 15.91 -6.47
C LYS A 134 26.01 15.27 -7.38
N ALA A 135 27.29 15.52 -7.10
CA ALA A 135 28.42 14.92 -7.81
C ALA A 135 28.32 13.39 -7.80
N CYS A 136 27.95 12.82 -6.66
CA CYS A 136 27.58 11.41 -6.52
C CYS A 136 26.33 11.09 -7.35
N ALA A 137 26.49 10.21 -8.35
CA ALA A 137 25.42 9.83 -9.28
C ALA A 137 24.22 9.12 -8.59
N TRP A 138 24.48 8.45 -7.47
CA TRP A 138 23.49 7.68 -6.70
C TRP A 138 22.91 8.47 -5.51
N GLY A 139 23.40 9.71 -5.28
CA GLY A 139 23.06 10.49 -4.10
C GLY A 139 21.61 10.99 -4.06
N CYS A 140 21.13 11.28 -2.84
CA CYS A 140 19.82 11.87 -2.62
C CYS A 140 19.76 13.27 -3.26
N GLN A 141 18.69 13.54 -4.02
CA GLN A 141 18.51 14.82 -4.71
C GLN A 141 18.05 15.94 -3.75
N GLY A 142 17.43 15.59 -2.62
CA GLY A 142 16.96 16.55 -1.62
C GLY A 142 15.66 17.28 -1.97
N LEU A 143 14.87 16.78 -2.93
CA LEU A 143 13.60 17.41 -3.35
C LEU A 143 12.34 16.84 -2.67
N GLY A 144 12.46 15.79 -1.86
CA GLY A 144 11.38 15.38 -0.95
C GLY A 144 10.25 14.52 -1.53
N ASP A 145 10.40 13.89 -2.71
CA ASP A 145 9.36 12.97 -3.24
C ASP A 145 8.96 11.89 -2.22
N CYS A 146 9.93 11.33 -1.49
CA CYS A 146 9.69 10.34 -0.42
C CYS A 146 8.84 10.88 0.75
N VAL A 147 9.00 12.16 1.10
CA VAL A 147 8.19 12.84 2.12
C VAL A 147 6.76 13.02 1.59
N THR A 148 6.62 13.45 0.35
CA THR A 148 5.32 13.71 -0.30
C THR A 148 4.44 12.46 -0.39
N VAL A 149 5.03 11.29 -0.64
CA VAL A 149 4.29 10.02 -0.73
C VAL A 149 4.00 9.38 0.63
N CYS A 150 4.67 9.80 1.70
CA CYS A 150 4.43 9.26 3.03
C CYS A 150 3.03 9.67 3.50
N LYS A 151 2.20 8.70 3.94
CA LYS A 151 0.84 8.93 4.47
C LYS A 151 0.75 8.77 5.98
N PHE A 152 1.88 8.53 6.63
CA PHE A 152 2.02 8.25 8.05
C PHE A 152 2.90 9.28 8.74
N ASP A 153 3.25 10.38 8.07
CA ASP A 153 4.12 11.44 8.60
C ASP A 153 5.45 10.93 9.20
N ALA A 154 5.96 9.83 8.63
CA ALA A 154 7.18 9.17 9.10
C ALA A 154 8.47 9.71 8.45
N LEU A 155 8.37 10.70 7.57
CA LEU A 155 9.48 11.21 6.78
C LEU A 155 9.42 12.74 6.71
N GLU A 156 10.54 13.39 7.03
CA GLU A 156 10.69 14.85 6.91
C GLU A 156 12.03 15.19 6.24
N MET A 157 12.11 16.34 5.57
CA MET A 157 13.39 16.79 5.02
C MET A 157 14.21 17.50 6.10
N GLY A 158 15.36 16.93 6.46
CA GLY A 158 16.30 17.53 7.39
C GLY A 158 17.00 18.76 6.81
N GLU A 159 17.53 19.60 7.71
CA GLU A 159 18.31 20.78 7.35
C GLU A 159 19.56 20.42 6.52
N ASP A 160 20.11 19.24 6.78
CA ASP A 160 21.23 18.59 6.08
C ASP A 160 20.93 18.22 4.61
N GLY A 161 19.68 18.36 4.17
CA GLY A 161 19.23 18.07 2.82
C GLY A 161 18.98 16.59 2.54
N LEU A 162 18.87 15.78 3.59
CA LEU A 162 18.49 14.37 3.51
C LEU A 162 17.15 14.14 4.20
N PRO A 163 16.35 13.16 3.75
CA PRO A 163 15.13 12.79 4.45
C PRO A 163 15.45 12.06 5.75
N GLN A 164 14.88 12.52 6.86
CA GLN A 164 14.97 11.89 8.17
C GLN A 164 13.73 11.01 8.40
N VAL A 165 13.95 9.80 8.92
CA VAL A 165 12.88 8.84 9.18
C VAL A 165 12.51 8.88 10.66
N ASP A 166 11.25 9.15 10.96
CA ASP A 166 10.67 8.88 12.27
C ASP A 166 10.29 7.40 12.32
N TYR A 167 11.05 6.64 13.11
CA TYR A 167 10.81 5.20 13.26
C TYR A 167 9.53 4.89 14.01
N ASP A 168 9.03 5.76 14.88
CA ASP A 168 7.82 5.48 15.67
C ASP A 168 6.56 5.56 14.79
N ASN A 169 6.57 6.48 13.82
CA ASN A 169 5.49 6.63 12.85
C ASN A 169 5.65 5.74 11.60
N CYS A 170 6.82 5.15 11.38
CA CYS A 170 7.09 4.33 10.20
C CYS A 170 6.40 2.95 10.28
N THR A 171 5.47 2.71 9.36
CA THR A 171 4.73 1.44 9.24
C THR A 171 5.39 0.41 8.32
N GLY A 172 6.55 0.72 7.74
CA GLY A 172 7.24 -0.20 6.81
C GLY A 172 6.53 -0.42 5.47
N CYS A 173 5.59 0.45 5.09
CA CYS A 173 4.79 0.28 3.87
C CYS A 173 5.57 0.31 2.54
N GLY A 174 6.80 0.85 2.53
CA GLY A 174 7.69 0.83 1.37
C GLY A 174 7.39 1.86 0.27
N MET A 175 6.42 2.76 0.42
CA MET A 175 6.09 3.78 -0.61
C MET A 175 7.31 4.65 -0.99
N CYS A 176 8.13 5.03 -0.01
CA CYS A 176 9.36 5.78 -0.23
C CYS A 176 10.43 4.99 -1.01
N VAL A 177 10.46 3.65 -0.86
CA VAL A 177 11.36 2.75 -1.61
C VAL A 177 10.97 2.75 -3.08
N THR A 178 9.67 2.66 -3.37
CA THR A 178 9.15 2.67 -4.74
C THR A 178 9.31 4.04 -5.41
N GLU A 179 9.02 5.12 -4.68
CA GLU A 179 9.05 6.47 -5.26
C GLU A 179 10.47 7.00 -5.45
N CYS A 180 11.43 6.59 -4.60
CA CYS A 180 12.79 7.10 -4.69
C CYS A 180 13.44 6.70 -6.03
N PRO A 181 13.71 7.64 -6.96
CA PRO A 181 14.24 7.30 -8.27
C PRO A 181 15.68 6.82 -8.18
N GLN A 182 16.38 7.12 -7.07
CA GLN A 182 17.74 6.67 -6.77
C GLN A 182 17.80 5.38 -5.94
N LYS A 183 16.65 4.82 -5.54
CA LYS A 183 16.56 3.58 -4.74
C LYS A 183 17.37 3.64 -3.43
N LEU A 184 17.33 4.79 -2.77
CA LEU A 184 18.11 5.07 -1.55
C LEU A 184 17.46 4.58 -0.26
N PHE A 185 16.31 3.91 -0.33
CA PHE A 185 15.63 3.38 0.83
C PHE A 185 15.59 1.85 0.77
N THR A 186 15.70 1.24 1.94
CA THR A 186 15.46 -0.20 2.11
C THR A 186 14.57 -0.44 3.32
N LEU A 187 13.84 -1.55 3.31
CA LEU A 187 13.06 -2.01 4.46
C LEU A 187 13.91 -2.95 5.30
N VAL A 188 13.89 -2.72 6.61
CA VAL A 188 14.67 -3.49 7.58
C VAL A 188 13.78 -3.81 8.77
N PRO A 189 13.84 -5.02 9.34
CA PRO A 189 13.18 -5.32 10.59
C PRO A 189 13.66 -4.38 11.71
N ARG A 190 12.73 -3.77 12.46
CA ARG A 190 13.03 -2.84 13.57
C ARG A 190 13.99 -3.47 14.59
N GLY A 191 13.83 -4.76 14.86
CA GLY A 191 14.67 -5.51 15.80
C GLY A 191 16.01 -6.03 15.25
N LYS A 192 16.38 -5.71 14.00
CA LYS A 192 17.60 -6.25 13.38
C LYS A 192 18.84 -5.79 14.14
N LYS A 193 19.65 -6.76 14.59
CA LYS A 193 20.98 -6.52 15.19
C LYS A 193 22.06 -6.74 14.13
N GLY A 194 22.98 -5.77 13.98
CA GLY A 194 24.11 -5.85 13.04
C GLY A 194 24.29 -4.59 12.21
N SER A 195 25.30 -4.59 11.34
CA SER A 195 25.57 -3.47 10.44
C SER A 195 24.60 -3.47 9.25
N ILE A 196 24.22 -2.27 8.82
CA ILE A 196 23.49 -2.02 7.57
C ILE A 196 24.40 -1.13 6.73
N VAL A 197 24.59 -1.49 5.46
CA VAL A 197 25.40 -0.69 4.55
C VAL A 197 24.62 0.58 4.21
N LEU A 198 25.10 1.74 4.67
CA LEU A 198 24.47 3.04 4.42
C LEU A 198 25.02 3.69 3.14
N CYS A 199 25.07 2.90 2.07
CA CYS A 199 25.40 3.35 0.72
C CYS A 199 24.70 2.46 -0.30
N SER A 200 24.14 3.06 -1.35
CA SER A 200 23.56 2.36 -2.49
C SER A 200 24.26 2.84 -3.76
N ASN A 201 24.83 1.90 -4.52
CA ASN A 201 25.53 2.13 -5.79
C ASN A 201 25.02 1.20 -6.89
#